data_AF-A0AAD5UXU9-F1
#
_entry.id   AF-A0AAD5UXU9-F1
#
_cell.length_a   1.000
_cell.length_b   1.000
_cell.length_c   1.000
_cell.angle_alpha   90.00
_cell.angle_beta   90.00
_cell.angle_gamma   90.00
#
_symmetry.space_group_name_H-M   'P 1'
#
loop_
_entity.id
_entity.type
_entity.pdbx_description
1 polymer ?
#
loop_
_entity_poly.entity_id
_entity_poly.type
_entity_poly.pdbx_seq_one_letter_code
_entity_poly.pdbx_strand_id
1 'polypeptide(L)'
;MTAAQTRLADTIDMFYGAGDKTSEGAMAAHAYKRAVDDLDTGIGRELDAPYRTTVMEPLGKMNAYFPVVNEHITKRGKKVRLLCWLLDYDSARSRMNKLIAKPSEDPTKLPKAQQEHDDAKEVFDMLNEQLIAELPQLLDLRVPYFDPSFEAMIRMQCKFAEEGYEKMSGVQRYFDDSVRDDYASGQLDSQVEAVLQEMRELSICGGS
;
A
#
# COMPACT_ATOMS: atom_id res chain seq x y z
N MET A 1 17.47 3.24 -0.27
CA MET A 1 18.12 2.11 -0.98
C MET A 1 18.03 0.85 -0.14
N THR A 2 18.34 -0.32 -0.71
CA THR A 2 18.39 -1.55 0.09
C THR A 2 19.68 -1.57 0.91
N ALA A 3 19.64 -2.10 2.13
CA ALA A 3 20.84 -2.29 2.97
C ALA A 3 21.93 -3.14 2.28
N ALA A 4 21.58 -3.90 1.24
CA ALA A 4 22.53 -4.61 0.40
C ALA A 4 23.36 -3.66 -0.49
N GLN A 5 22.75 -2.64 -1.10
CA GLN A 5 23.44 -1.68 -1.97
C GLN A 5 24.47 -0.85 -1.21
N THR A 6 24.12 -0.36 -0.01
CA THR A 6 25.06 0.38 0.85
C THR A 6 26.24 -0.50 1.26
N ARG A 7 25.99 -1.74 1.69
CA ARG A 7 27.07 -2.69 2.04
C ARG A 7 27.99 -3.02 0.87
N LEU A 8 27.44 -3.17 -0.34
CA LEU A 8 28.25 -3.37 -1.54
C LEU A 8 29.14 -2.17 -1.81
N ALA A 9 28.60 -0.96 -1.70
CA ALA A 9 29.37 0.27 -1.87
C ALA A 9 30.50 0.40 -0.83
N ASP A 10 30.22 0.11 0.45
CA ASP A 10 31.23 0.07 1.51
C ASP A 10 32.34 -0.95 1.22
N THR A 11 31.94 -2.12 0.71
CA THR A 11 32.88 -3.19 0.39
C THR A 11 33.77 -2.81 -0.78
N ILE A 12 33.22 -2.23 -1.85
CA ILE A 12 33.96 -1.76 -3.03
C ILE A 12 34.93 -0.64 -2.63
N ASP A 13 34.47 0.36 -1.86
CA ASP A 13 35.31 1.45 -1.35
C ASP A 13 36.46 0.92 -0.48
N MET A 14 36.21 -0.07 0.37
CA MET A 14 37.25 -0.71 1.18
C MET A 14 38.28 -1.46 0.32
N PHE A 15 37.85 -2.22 -0.69
CA PHE A 15 38.77 -2.99 -1.54
C PHE A 15 39.70 -2.09 -2.36
N TYR A 16 39.15 -1.07 -3.01
CA TYR A 16 39.93 -0.16 -3.85
C TYR A 16 40.65 0.94 -3.03
N GLY A 17 40.13 1.31 -1.85
CA GLY A 17 40.70 2.33 -0.98
C GLY A 17 41.81 1.85 -0.04
N ALA A 18 42.03 0.54 0.09
CA ALA A 18 43.10 -0.04 0.92
C ALA A 18 44.51 0.11 0.31
N GLY A 19 44.60 0.34 -1.01
CA GLY A 19 45.84 0.56 -1.75
C GLY A 19 46.19 2.04 -1.90
N ASP A 20 46.50 2.45 -3.13
CA ASP A 20 46.73 3.86 -3.46
C ASP A 20 45.41 4.63 -3.59
N LYS A 21 45.16 5.51 -2.62
CA LYS A 21 43.96 6.37 -2.56
C LYS A 21 43.85 7.37 -3.71
N THR A 22 44.94 7.58 -4.46
CA THR A 22 44.96 8.46 -5.63
C THR A 22 44.77 7.71 -6.94
N SER A 23 44.69 6.37 -6.91
CA SER A 23 44.38 5.57 -8.09
C SER A 23 42.98 5.87 -8.62
N GLU A 24 42.80 5.77 -9.93
CA GLU A 24 41.51 5.99 -10.60
C GLU A 24 40.43 5.05 -10.05
N GLY A 25 40.78 3.78 -9.81
CA GLY A 25 39.89 2.81 -9.18
C GLY A 25 39.45 3.22 -7.76
N ALA A 26 40.35 3.78 -6.95
CA ALA A 26 40.00 4.31 -5.63
C ALA A 26 39.09 5.55 -5.73
N MET A 27 39.35 6.45 -6.68
CA MET A 27 38.51 7.63 -6.92
C MET A 27 37.11 7.25 -7.39
N ALA A 28 36.99 6.31 -8.33
CA ALA A 28 35.72 5.80 -8.83
C ALA A 28 34.94 5.06 -7.74
N ALA A 29 35.59 4.22 -6.94
CA ALA A 29 34.98 3.52 -5.82
C ALA A 29 34.43 4.49 -4.75
N HIS A 30 35.22 5.49 -4.37
CA HIS A 30 34.79 6.52 -3.42
C HIS A 30 33.65 7.38 -3.99
N ALA A 31 33.70 7.74 -5.27
CA ALA A 31 32.64 8.47 -5.95
C ALA A 31 31.34 7.65 -6.02
N TYR A 32 31.43 6.35 -6.30
CA TYR A 32 30.30 5.43 -6.28
C TYR A 32 29.65 5.36 -4.89
N LYS A 33 30.44 5.13 -3.84
CA LYS A 33 29.93 5.11 -2.47
C LYS A 33 29.26 6.42 -2.08
N ARG A 34 29.88 7.56 -2.39
CA ARG A 34 29.27 8.86 -2.13
C ARG A 34 27.94 9.02 -2.88
N ALA A 35 27.87 8.61 -4.15
CA ALA A 35 26.64 8.68 -4.93
C ALA A 35 25.54 7.78 -4.35
N VAL A 36 25.91 6.61 -3.82
CA VAL A 36 25.03 5.69 -3.08
C VAL A 36 24.50 6.35 -1.79
N ASP A 37 25.37 6.95 -0.98
CA ASP A 37 24.99 7.60 0.28
C ASP A 37 24.10 8.84 0.06
N ASP A 38 24.46 9.66 -0.94
CA ASP A 38 23.70 10.85 -1.34
C ASP A 38 22.31 10.46 -1.83
N LEU A 39 22.21 9.39 -2.63
CA LEU A 39 20.94 8.85 -3.12
C LEU A 39 20.08 8.33 -1.96
N ASP A 40 20.65 7.51 -1.07
CA ASP A 40 19.92 6.95 0.08
C ASP A 40 19.37 8.05 1.01
N THR A 41 20.21 9.04 1.33
CA THR A 41 19.83 10.17 2.18
C THR A 41 18.81 11.07 1.51
N GLY A 42 18.98 11.36 0.21
CA GLY A 42 18.08 12.19 -0.57
C GLY A 42 16.68 11.60 -0.65
N ILE A 43 16.59 10.32 -1.03
CA ILE A 43 15.31 9.60 -1.13
C ILE A 43 14.59 9.56 0.20
N GLY A 44 15.29 9.23 1.28
CA GLY A 44 14.68 9.14 2.61
C GLY A 44 14.07 10.47 3.05
N ARG A 45 14.70 11.59 2.69
CA ARG A 45 14.18 12.93 3.03
C ARG A 45 13.07 13.39 2.09
N GLU A 46 13.21 13.12 0.80
CA GLU A 46 12.34 13.70 -0.23
C GLU A 46 11.10 12.87 -0.54
N LEU A 47 11.16 11.54 -0.41
CA LEU A 47 10.03 10.67 -0.75
C LEU A 47 9.16 10.30 0.45
N ASP A 48 9.68 10.35 1.68
CA ASP A 48 8.92 9.94 2.88
C ASP A 48 7.67 10.81 3.11
N ALA A 49 7.82 12.14 3.12
CA ALA A 49 6.69 13.03 3.36
C ALA A 49 5.63 12.95 2.25
N PRO A 50 5.97 13.00 0.94
CA PRO A 50 4.99 12.78 -0.13
C PRO A 50 4.33 11.41 -0.05
N TYR A 51 5.08 10.33 0.20
CA TYR A 51 4.52 8.99 0.32
C TYR A 51 3.51 8.91 1.47
N ARG A 52 3.85 9.48 2.63
CA ARG A 52 2.93 9.52 3.77
C ARG A 52 1.64 10.27 3.43
N THR A 53 1.74 11.46 2.86
CA THR A 53 0.58 12.32 2.60
C THR A 53 -0.29 11.83 1.43
N THR A 54 0.32 11.26 0.40
CA THR A 54 -0.42 10.87 -0.83
C THR A 54 -0.83 9.40 -0.88
N VAL A 55 -0.21 8.53 -0.07
CA VAL A 55 -0.50 7.09 -0.03
C VAL A 55 -0.98 6.66 1.35
N MET A 56 -0.18 6.86 2.40
CA MET A 56 -0.49 6.33 3.73
C MET A 56 -1.70 6.99 4.38
N GLU A 57 -1.81 8.32 4.28
CA GLU A 57 -2.92 9.08 4.85
C GLU A 57 -4.26 8.76 4.16
N PRO A 58 -4.39 8.76 2.82
CA PRO A 58 -5.62 8.35 2.15
C PRO A 58 -6.01 6.90 2.48
N LEU A 59 -5.04 5.98 2.50
CA LEU A 59 -5.30 4.59 2.89
C LEU A 59 -5.82 4.50 4.32
N GLY A 60 -5.19 5.23 5.25
CA GLY A 60 -5.63 5.30 6.64
C GLY A 60 -7.03 5.90 6.79
N LYS A 61 -7.35 6.97 6.06
CA LYS A 61 -8.66 7.60 6.06
C LYS A 61 -9.74 6.66 5.52
N MET A 62 -9.51 6.02 4.38
CA MET A 62 -10.44 5.03 3.83
C MET A 62 -10.65 3.86 4.80
N ASN A 63 -9.57 3.34 5.40
CA ASN A 63 -9.65 2.28 6.40
C ASN A 63 -10.45 2.70 7.65
N ALA A 64 -10.39 3.96 8.06
CA ALA A 64 -11.14 4.47 9.20
C ALA A 64 -12.66 4.58 8.96
N TYR A 65 -13.12 4.64 7.70
CA TYR A 65 -14.55 4.60 7.38
C TYR A 65 -15.16 3.21 7.57
N PHE A 66 -14.41 2.14 7.31
CA PHE A 66 -14.94 0.77 7.39
C PHE A 66 -15.47 0.39 8.78
N PRO A 67 -14.84 0.74 9.92
CA PRO A 67 -15.43 0.54 11.24
C PRO A 67 -16.81 1.16 11.40
N VAL A 68 -17.01 2.39 10.91
CA VAL A 68 -18.31 3.09 10.96
C VAL A 68 -19.30 2.37 10.08
N VAL A 69 -18.95 2.09 8.82
CA VAL A 69 -19.80 1.33 7.89
C VAL A 69 -20.14 -0.05 8.45
N ASN A 70 -19.19 -0.74 9.08
CA ASN A 70 -19.40 -2.01 9.76
C ASN A 70 -20.30 -1.86 10.98
N GLU A 71 -20.25 -0.75 11.70
CA GLU A 71 -21.19 -0.45 12.76
C GLU A 71 -22.60 -0.23 12.20
N HIS A 72 -22.76 0.46 11.08
CA HIS A 72 -24.05 0.62 10.39
C HIS A 72 -24.57 -0.71 9.83
N ILE A 73 -23.70 -1.55 9.24
CA ILE A 73 -24.03 -2.92 8.82
C ILE A 73 -24.36 -3.78 10.03
N THR A 74 -23.67 -3.61 11.16
CA THR A 74 -23.94 -4.33 12.41
C THR A 74 -25.20 -3.78 13.08
N LYS A 75 -25.52 -2.50 12.96
CA LYS A 75 -26.78 -1.89 13.41
C LYS A 75 -27.92 -2.39 12.54
N ARG A 76 -27.76 -2.46 11.22
CA ARG A 76 -28.68 -3.19 10.33
C ARG A 76 -28.75 -4.65 10.74
N GLY A 77 -27.63 -5.32 10.98
CA GLY A 77 -27.52 -6.73 11.33
C GLY A 77 -28.11 -7.06 12.70
N LYS A 78 -28.00 -6.17 13.69
CA LYS A 78 -28.64 -6.21 15.00
C LYS A 78 -30.10 -5.76 14.86
N LYS A 79 -30.47 -4.80 14.01
CA LYS A 79 -31.87 -4.57 13.64
C LYS A 79 -32.45 -5.75 12.80
N VAL A 80 -31.61 -6.60 12.22
CA VAL A 80 -31.97 -7.81 11.47
C VAL A 80 -31.75 -9.08 12.33
N ARG A 81 -31.27 -8.97 13.57
CA ARG A 81 -31.04 -10.14 14.46
C ARG A 81 -31.60 -9.93 15.86
N LEU A 82 -31.49 -8.74 16.44
CA LEU A 82 -32.30 -8.26 17.57
C LEU A 82 -33.75 -7.91 17.16
N LEU A 83 -33.98 -7.25 16.02
CA LEU A 83 -35.37 -6.96 15.57
C LEU A 83 -35.96 -8.11 14.71
N CYS A 84 -35.16 -8.76 13.86
CA CYS A 84 -35.64 -9.80 12.94
C CYS A 84 -35.38 -11.25 13.40
N TRP A 85 -34.83 -11.49 14.61
CA TRP A 85 -34.81 -12.87 15.13
C TRP A 85 -35.47 -13.13 16.49
N LEU A 86 -35.69 -12.19 17.44
CA LEU A 86 -36.45 -12.62 18.63
C LEU A 86 -37.21 -11.63 19.53
N LEU A 87 -37.04 -10.29 19.51
CA LEU A 87 -37.63 -9.49 20.61
C LEU A 87 -38.48 -8.25 20.28
N ASP A 88 -38.27 -7.52 19.18
CA ASP A 88 -39.05 -6.29 18.96
C ASP A 88 -39.96 -6.31 17.73
N TYR A 89 -39.48 -6.51 16.50
CA TYR A 89 -40.38 -6.48 15.32
C TYR A 89 -41.15 -7.78 15.11
N ASP A 90 -40.50 -8.96 15.15
CA ASP A 90 -41.26 -10.22 15.08
C ASP A 90 -42.05 -10.48 16.37
N SER A 91 -41.60 -9.97 17.53
CA SER A 91 -42.39 -10.03 18.76
C SER A 91 -43.55 -9.04 18.75
N ALA A 92 -43.39 -7.81 18.26
CA ALA A 92 -44.49 -6.86 18.07
C ALA A 92 -45.47 -7.36 16.99
N ARG A 93 -44.97 -7.88 15.86
CA ARG A 93 -45.78 -8.53 14.81
C ARG A 93 -46.49 -9.77 15.34
N SER A 94 -45.81 -10.64 16.08
CA SER A 94 -46.41 -11.83 16.71
C SER A 94 -47.43 -11.44 17.78
N ARG A 95 -47.14 -10.42 18.59
CA ARG A 95 -48.02 -9.87 19.63
C ARG A 95 -49.26 -9.22 19.00
N MET A 96 -49.06 -8.43 17.95
CA MET A 96 -50.11 -7.84 17.12
C MET A 96 -50.95 -8.93 16.46
N ASN A 97 -50.35 -9.89 15.76
CA ASN A 97 -51.05 -11.03 15.15
C ASN A 97 -51.80 -11.88 16.18
N LYS A 98 -51.23 -12.11 17.37
CA LYS A 98 -51.90 -12.81 18.49
C LYS A 98 -53.08 -12.01 19.03
N LEU A 99 -52.96 -10.69 19.15
CA LEU A 99 -54.05 -9.79 19.58
C LEU A 99 -55.13 -9.63 18.49
N ILE A 100 -54.78 -9.74 17.22
CA ILE A 100 -55.72 -9.79 16.09
C ILE A 100 -56.48 -11.13 16.09
N ALA A 101 -55.75 -12.26 16.23
CA ALA A 101 -56.34 -13.60 16.23
C ALA A 101 -57.16 -13.90 17.49
N LYS A 102 -56.75 -13.34 18.64
CA LYS A 102 -57.48 -13.41 19.91
C LYS A 102 -57.53 -12.01 20.54
N PRO A 103 -58.61 -11.24 20.27
CA PRO A 103 -58.80 -9.91 20.83
C PRO A 103 -58.74 -9.92 22.36
N SER A 104 -57.99 -8.97 22.93
CA SER A 104 -57.95 -8.78 24.39
C SER A 104 -59.19 -8.02 24.85
N GLU A 105 -59.62 -8.24 26.09
CA GLU A 105 -60.66 -7.42 26.74
C GLU A 105 -60.24 -5.96 26.98
N ASP A 106 -58.94 -5.69 26.91
CA ASP A 106 -58.36 -4.36 27.01
C ASP A 106 -58.19 -3.78 25.60
N PRO A 107 -59.00 -2.77 25.21
CA PRO A 107 -58.99 -2.20 23.87
C PRO A 107 -57.70 -1.42 23.55
N THR A 108 -56.85 -1.14 24.54
CA THR A 108 -55.61 -0.36 24.35
C THR A 108 -54.42 -1.21 23.90
N LYS A 109 -54.46 -2.54 24.11
CA LYS A 109 -53.32 -3.43 23.82
C LYS A 109 -53.03 -3.59 22.34
N LEU A 110 -54.06 -3.71 21.51
CA LEU A 110 -53.89 -3.86 20.06
C LEU A 110 -53.34 -2.58 19.42
N PRO A 111 -53.89 -1.37 19.67
CA PRO A 111 -53.31 -0.11 19.19
C PRO A 111 -51.85 0.09 19.61
N LYS A 112 -51.51 -0.25 20.86
CA LYS A 112 -50.13 -0.13 21.35
C LYS A 112 -49.17 -1.08 20.64
N ALA A 113 -49.58 -2.33 20.44
CA ALA A 113 -48.77 -3.32 19.72
C ALA A 113 -48.61 -2.96 18.22
N GLN A 114 -49.64 -2.33 17.62
CA GLN A 114 -49.57 -1.81 16.26
C GLN A 114 -48.57 -0.65 16.16
N GLN A 115 -48.61 0.31 17.08
CA GLN A 115 -47.66 1.42 17.12
C GLN A 115 -46.21 0.92 17.29
N GLU A 116 -45.97 0.00 18.24
CA GLU A 116 -44.64 -0.61 18.45
C GLU A 116 -44.12 -1.32 17.19
N HIS A 117 -45.01 -1.96 16.43
CA HIS A 117 -44.68 -2.60 15.16
C HIS A 117 -44.33 -1.58 14.06
N ASP A 118 -45.13 -0.53 13.93
CA ASP A 118 -44.99 0.46 12.87
C ASP A 118 -43.74 1.33 13.08
N ASP A 119 -43.46 1.74 14.32
CA ASP A 119 -42.22 2.44 14.69
C ASP A 119 -40.97 1.58 14.39
N ALA A 120 -41.05 0.29 14.70
CA ALA A 120 -39.97 -0.67 14.44
C ALA A 120 -39.73 -0.88 12.94
N LYS A 121 -40.81 -0.91 12.15
CA LYS A 121 -40.79 -1.04 10.69
C LYS A 121 -40.18 0.18 10.02
N GLU A 122 -40.61 1.38 10.41
CA GLU A 122 -40.12 2.65 9.84
C GLU A 122 -38.59 2.77 9.99
N VAL A 123 -38.07 2.51 11.19
CA VAL A 123 -36.62 2.57 11.44
C VAL A 123 -35.85 1.51 10.65
N PHE A 124 -36.44 0.33 10.43
CA PHE A 124 -35.81 -0.72 9.61
C PHE A 124 -35.76 -0.32 8.14
N ASP A 125 -36.89 0.10 7.57
CA ASP A 125 -37.01 0.44 6.15
C ASP A 125 -36.04 1.58 5.83
N MET A 126 -35.98 2.62 6.68
CA MET A 126 -35.01 3.72 6.56
C MET A 126 -33.55 3.23 6.54
N LEU A 127 -33.13 2.41 7.50
CA LEU A 127 -31.74 1.90 7.57
C LEU A 127 -31.41 0.96 6.41
N ASN A 128 -32.37 0.15 5.96
CA ASN A 128 -32.18 -0.80 4.88
C ASN A 128 -32.07 -0.10 3.53
N GLU A 129 -32.94 0.87 3.25
CA GLU A 129 -32.87 1.69 2.05
C GLU A 129 -31.56 2.49 1.99
N GLN A 130 -31.16 3.09 3.11
CA GLN A 130 -29.89 3.81 3.21
C GLN A 130 -28.70 2.91 2.83
N LEU A 131 -28.60 1.71 3.43
CA LEU A 131 -27.46 0.82 3.17
C LEU A 131 -27.49 0.22 1.75
N ILE A 132 -28.67 -0.06 1.20
CA ILE A 132 -28.81 -0.51 -0.19
C ILE A 132 -28.35 0.58 -1.17
N ALA A 133 -28.64 1.84 -0.86
CA ALA A 133 -28.22 2.97 -1.69
C ALA A 133 -26.72 3.29 -1.54
N GLU A 134 -26.22 3.36 -0.30
CA GLU A 134 -24.87 3.90 -0.01
C GLU A 134 -23.74 2.88 -0.18
N LEU A 135 -23.95 1.58 0.10
CA LEU A 135 -22.86 0.59 -0.01
C LEU A 135 -22.30 0.43 -1.43
N PRO A 136 -23.13 0.36 -2.50
CA PRO A 136 -22.62 0.33 -3.88
C PRO A 136 -21.83 1.60 -4.22
N GLN A 137 -22.32 2.77 -3.80
CA GLN A 137 -21.64 4.05 -4.03
C GLN A 137 -20.26 4.09 -3.36
N LEU A 138 -20.18 3.63 -2.10
CA LEU A 138 -18.92 3.51 -1.37
C LEU A 138 -17.94 2.58 -2.11
N LEU A 139 -18.44 1.45 -2.62
CA LEU A 139 -17.63 0.52 -3.38
C LEU A 139 -17.10 1.19 -4.66
N ASP A 140 -17.95 1.86 -5.42
CA ASP A 140 -17.57 2.53 -6.67
C ASP A 140 -16.56 3.67 -6.45
N LEU A 141 -16.69 4.42 -5.35
CA LEU A 141 -15.76 5.48 -4.97
C LEU A 141 -14.33 4.99 -4.72
N ARG A 142 -14.10 3.69 -4.45
CA ARG A 142 -12.77 3.15 -4.16
C ARG A 142 -11.75 3.43 -5.26
N VAL A 143 -12.19 3.41 -6.53
CA VAL A 143 -11.31 3.58 -7.69
C VAL A 143 -10.87 5.04 -7.80
N PRO A 144 -11.76 6.03 -8.01
CA PRO A 144 -11.36 7.43 -8.13
C PRO A 144 -10.72 7.98 -6.85
N TYR A 145 -10.98 7.38 -5.69
CA TYR A 145 -10.32 7.74 -4.44
C TYR A 145 -8.82 7.39 -4.41
N PHE A 146 -8.46 6.20 -4.92
CA PHE A 146 -7.07 5.72 -4.91
C PHE A 146 -6.29 6.01 -6.18
N ASP A 147 -6.96 6.38 -7.29
CA ASP A 147 -6.31 6.84 -8.52
C ASP A 147 -5.17 7.86 -8.27
N PRO A 148 -5.37 8.97 -7.52
CA PRO A 148 -4.28 9.91 -7.25
C PRO A 148 -3.16 9.32 -6.39
N SER A 149 -3.45 8.35 -5.51
CA SER A 149 -2.43 7.64 -4.72
C SER A 149 -1.55 6.76 -5.60
N PHE A 150 -2.15 6.05 -6.56
CA PHE A 150 -1.40 5.25 -7.53
C PHE A 150 -0.56 6.12 -8.46
N GLU A 151 -1.12 7.22 -8.96
CA GLU A 151 -0.39 8.18 -9.78
C GLU A 151 0.81 8.75 -9.01
N ALA A 152 0.61 9.19 -7.76
CA ALA A 152 1.67 9.71 -6.93
C ALA A 152 2.78 8.67 -6.70
N MET A 153 2.41 7.40 -6.45
CA MET A 153 3.36 6.31 -6.27
C MET A 153 4.22 6.08 -7.52
N ILE A 154 3.60 6.03 -8.70
CA ILE A 154 4.32 5.87 -9.97
C ILE A 154 5.27 7.05 -10.18
N ARG A 155 4.82 8.28 -9.95
CA ARG A 155 5.66 9.48 -10.10
C ARG A 155 6.86 9.46 -9.15
N MET A 156 6.69 9.02 -7.91
CA MET A 156 7.80 8.86 -6.96
C MET A 156 8.81 7.81 -7.43
N GLN A 157 8.35 6.70 -8.00
CA GLN A 157 9.23 5.67 -8.57
C GLN A 157 9.99 6.19 -9.79
N CYS A 158 9.34 6.93 -10.69
CA CYS A 158 10.01 7.57 -11.83
C CYS A 158 11.08 8.55 -11.35
N LYS A 159 10.75 9.42 -10.39
CA LYS A 159 11.72 10.37 -9.80
C LYS A 159 12.91 9.63 -9.18
N PHE A 160 12.67 8.57 -8.41
CA PHE A 160 13.73 7.73 -7.84
C PHE A 160 14.64 7.14 -8.93
N ALA A 161 14.07 6.64 -10.02
CA ALA A 161 14.82 6.04 -11.11
C ALA A 161 15.66 7.08 -11.88
N GLU A 162 15.09 8.25 -12.15
CA GLU A 162 15.75 9.38 -12.79
C GLU A 162 16.94 9.88 -11.95
N GLU A 163 16.71 10.18 -10.67
CA GLU A 163 17.77 10.63 -9.77
C GLU A 163 18.85 9.55 -9.58
N GLY A 164 18.44 8.28 -9.44
CA GLY A 164 19.36 7.17 -9.35
C GLY A 164 20.25 7.06 -10.58
N TYR A 165 19.66 7.18 -11.78
CA TYR A 165 20.39 7.18 -13.04
C TYR A 165 21.37 8.36 -13.12
N GLU A 166 20.93 9.57 -12.82
CA GLU A 166 21.79 10.77 -12.86
C GLU A 166 22.98 10.66 -11.89
N LYS A 167 22.74 10.23 -10.65
CA LYS A 167 23.79 10.07 -9.63
C LYS A 167 24.80 9.00 -10.02
N MET A 168 24.33 7.86 -10.52
CA MET A 168 25.19 6.75 -10.93
C MET A 168 25.96 7.07 -12.23
N SER A 169 25.32 7.71 -13.20
CA SER A 169 25.98 8.18 -14.43
C SER A 169 27.11 9.17 -14.12
N GLY A 170 26.93 10.01 -13.10
CA GLY A 170 27.98 10.90 -12.59
C GLY A 170 29.24 10.19 -12.07
N VAL A 171 29.21 8.88 -11.81
CA VAL A 171 30.39 8.08 -11.45
C VAL A 171 31.25 7.78 -12.69
N GLN A 172 30.64 7.72 -13.88
CA GLN A 172 31.34 7.35 -15.12
C GLN A 172 32.53 8.26 -15.44
N ARG A 173 32.47 9.54 -15.04
CA ARG A 173 33.55 10.52 -15.25
C ARG A 173 34.87 10.20 -14.53
N TYR A 174 34.84 9.27 -13.57
CA TYR A 174 36.04 8.84 -12.84
C TYR A 174 36.71 7.61 -13.48
N PHE A 175 36.15 7.09 -14.58
CA PHE A 175 36.76 6.05 -15.39
C PHE A 175 37.40 6.63 -16.65
N ASP A 176 38.40 5.92 -17.17
CA ASP A 176 39.12 6.28 -18.39
C ASP A 176 38.21 6.37 -19.61
N ASP A 177 38.63 7.19 -20.57
CA ASP A 177 37.96 7.37 -21.87
C ASP A 177 37.74 6.02 -22.58
N SER A 178 38.74 5.13 -22.56
CA SER A 178 38.64 3.81 -23.18
C SER A 178 37.57 2.93 -22.54
N VAL A 179 37.42 2.98 -21.22
CA VAL A 179 36.39 2.20 -20.50
C VAL A 179 34.99 2.76 -20.81
N ARG A 180 34.88 4.08 -20.95
CA ARG A 180 33.63 4.74 -21.33
C ARG A 180 33.24 4.43 -22.78
N ASP A 181 34.19 4.37 -23.69
CA ASP A 181 33.98 3.99 -25.08
C ASP A 181 33.56 2.51 -25.22
N ASP A 182 34.21 1.62 -24.47
CA ASP A 182 33.85 0.19 -24.40
C ASP A 182 32.44 -0.01 -23.81
N TYR A 183 32.05 0.79 -22.81
CA TYR A 183 30.69 0.79 -22.28
C TYR A 183 29.68 1.29 -23.32
N ALA A 184 29.95 2.43 -23.97
CA ALA A 184 29.04 3.01 -24.97
C ALA A 184 28.85 2.13 -26.21
N SER A 185 29.87 1.34 -26.56
CA SER A 185 29.82 0.39 -27.68
C SER A 185 29.29 -0.99 -27.31
N GLY A 186 28.95 -1.24 -26.03
CA GLY A 186 28.46 -2.52 -25.52
C GLY A 186 29.53 -3.61 -25.41
N GLN A 187 30.80 -3.28 -25.65
CA GLN A 187 31.93 -4.22 -25.53
C GLN A 187 32.19 -4.60 -24.08
N LEU A 188 32.00 -3.65 -23.15
CA LEU A 188 32.23 -3.88 -21.73
C LEU A 188 31.32 -4.98 -21.17
N ASP A 189 30.06 -5.05 -21.60
CA ASP A 189 29.11 -6.08 -21.17
C ASP A 189 29.61 -7.48 -21.57
N SER A 190 30.14 -7.61 -22.80
CA SER A 190 30.71 -8.86 -23.29
C SER A 190 31.97 -9.27 -22.51
N GLN A 191 32.81 -8.30 -22.13
CA GLN A 191 33.99 -8.55 -21.30
C GLN A 191 33.60 -9.01 -19.89
N VAL A 192 32.60 -8.37 -19.28
CA VAL A 192 32.08 -8.74 -17.96
C VAL A 192 31.50 -10.15 -17.99
N GLU A 193 30.70 -10.50 -19.01
CA GLU A 193 30.16 -11.86 -19.16
C GLU A 193 31.25 -12.91 -19.31
N ALA A 194 32.32 -12.61 -20.06
CA ALA A 194 33.47 -13.50 -20.20
C ALA A 194 34.18 -13.74 -18.85
N VAL A 195 34.45 -12.69 -18.08
CA VAL A 195 35.07 -12.81 -16.75
C VAL A 195 34.17 -13.61 -15.79
N LEU A 196 32.86 -13.37 -15.80
CA LEU A 196 31.91 -14.16 -14.99
C LEU A 196 31.90 -15.63 -15.39
N GLN A 197 32.07 -15.92 -16.68
CA GLN A 197 32.18 -17.27 -17.19
C GLN A 197 33.49 -17.95 -16.72
N GLU A 198 34.63 -17.26 -16.79
CA GLU A 198 35.90 -17.74 -16.26
C GLU A 198 35.81 -18.02 -14.74
N MET A 199 35.17 -17.14 -13.96
CA MET A 199 34.94 -17.35 -12.53
C MET A 199 34.09 -18.60 -12.25
N ARG A 200 33.08 -18.87 -13.09
CA ARG A 200 32.27 -20.11 -12.99
C ARG A 200 33.11 -21.35 -13.29
N GLU A 201 33.99 -21.28 -14.27
CA GLU A 201 34.90 -22.38 -14.64
C GLU A 201 35.95 -22.66 -13.56
N LEU A 202 36.42 -21.62 -12.87
CA LEU A 202 37.30 -21.76 -11.70
C LEU A 202 36.60 -22.40 -10.48
N SER A 203 35.26 -22.37 -10.43
CA SER A 203 34.46 -22.95 -9.34
C SER A 203 34.34 -24.48 -9.39
N ILE A 204 34.98 -25.15 -10.36
CA ILE A 204 34.95 -26.62 -10.53
C ILE A 204 35.71 -27.39 -9.43
N CYS A 205 36.39 -26.72 -8.49
CA CYS A 205 37.04 -27.37 -7.33
C CYS A 205 36.26 -27.28 -6.00
N GLY A 206 34.96 -26.96 -6.01
CA GLY A 206 34.14 -26.78 -4.80
C GLY A 206 33.19 -27.94 -4.44
N GLY A 207 33.39 -29.13 -5.00
CA GLY A 207 32.56 -30.31 -4.75
C GLY A 207 33.35 -31.52 -4.28
N SER A 208 33.72 -31.53 -2.99
CA SER A 208 33.90 -32.76 -2.22
C SER A 208 33.70 -32.50 -0.73
#